data_AF-A0A968BW19-F1
#
_entry.id   AF-A0A968BW19-F1
#
_cell.length_a   1.000
_cell.length_b   1.000
_cell.length_c   1.000
_cell.angle_alpha   90.00
_cell.angle_beta   90.00
_cell.angle_gamma   90.00
#
_symmetry.space_group_name_H-M   'P 1'
#
loop_
_entity.id
_entity.type
_entity.pdbx_description
1 polymer ?
#
loop_
_entity_poly.entity_id
_entity_poly.type
_entity_poly.pdbx_seq_one_letter_code
_entity_poly.pdbx_strand_id
1 'polypeptide(L)' 'DEYGGVAGMITIEDVLEQIVGEIEDEHDIEEDSFILKHSEVNYTLKALVTIDDFNDYFGTQFSDEEFDTIGGL' A
#
# COMPACT_ATOMS: atom_id res chain seq x y z
N ASP A 1 -25.09 -16.15 24.94
CA ASP A 1 -26.01 -15.86 23.83
C ASP A 1 -27.48 -16.21 24.13
N GLU A 2 -27.91 -16.22 25.41
CA GLU A 2 -29.31 -16.52 25.78
C GLU A 2 -29.89 -15.52 26.80
N TYR A 3 -29.19 -14.42 27.06
CA TYR A 3 -29.63 -13.41 28.03
C TYR A 3 -29.39 -11.99 27.49
N GLY A 4 -30.03 -11.67 26.36
CA GLY A 4 -30.39 -10.29 25.94
C GLY A 4 -29.31 -9.20 25.93
N GLY A 5 -28.05 -9.52 26.13
CA GLY A 5 -26.93 -8.59 26.03
C GLY A 5 -26.53 -8.43 24.57
N VAL A 6 -26.19 -7.19 24.18
CA VAL A 6 -25.67 -6.90 22.83
C VAL A 6 -24.42 -7.75 22.62
N ALA A 7 -24.51 -8.72 21.70
CA ALA A 7 -23.45 -9.68 21.40
C ALA A 7 -22.35 -9.10 20.49
N GLY A 8 -22.57 -7.91 19.93
CA GLY A 8 -21.65 -7.21 19.03
C GLY A 8 -22.41 -6.38 18.00
N MET A 9 -21.68 -5.63 17.18
CA MET A 9 -22.19 -4.99 15.98
C MET A 9 -21.48 -5.65 14.81
N ILE A 10 -22.25 -5.96 13.77
CA ILE A 10 -21.74 -6.43 12.48
C ILE A 10 -22.06 -5.35 11.46
N THR A 11 -21.15 -5.07 10.55
CA THR A 11 -21.35 -4.09 9.49
C THR A 11 -21.64 -4.78 8.17
N ILE A 12 -22.03 -4.02 7.14
CA ILE A 12 -22.41 -4.62 5.86
C ILE A 12 -21.19 -5.17 5.12
N GLU A 13 -20.03 -4.58 5.36
CA GLU A 13 -18.72 -4.96 4.86
C GLU A 13 -18.38 -6.40 5.29
N ASP A 14 -18.58 -6.75 6.57
CA ASP A 14 -18.34 -8.11 7.12
C ASP A 14 -19.11 -9.20 6.35
N VAL A 15 -20.32 -8.87 5.87
CA VAL A 15 -21.17 -9.81 5.13
C VAL A 15 -20.72 -9.94 3.68
N LEU A 16 -20.29 -8.84 3.07
CA LEU A 16 -19.85 -8.82 1.68
C LEU A 16 -18.49 -9.50 1.51
N GLU A 17 -17.59 -9.37 2.47
CA GLU A 17 -16.26 -9.99 2.48
C GLU A 17 -16.33 -11.53 2.41
N GLN A 18 -17.33 -12.14 3.07
CA GLN A 18 -17.54 -13.59 3.01
C GLN A 18 -17.96 -14.11 1.62
N ILE A 19 -18.54 -13.24 0.78
CA ILE A 19 -19.00 -13.60 -0.57
C ILE A 19 -17.92 -13.26 -1.62
N VAL A 20 -17.25 -12.12 -1.43
CA VAL A 20 -16.38 -11.51 -2.45
C VAL A 20 -14.89 -11.72 -2.17
N GLY A 21 -14.48 -11.91 -0.92
CA GLY A 21 -13.09 -11.81 -0.45
C GLY A 21 -12.79 -10.43 0.15
N GLU A 22 -11.53 -10.18 0.54
CA GLU A 22 -11.07 -8.89 1.09
C GLU A 22 -11.59 -7.72 0.23
N ILE A 23 -12.35 -6.81 0.83
CA ILE A 23 -12.86 -5.61 0.17
C ILE A 23 -11.95 -4.45 0.58
N GLU A 24 -10.97 -4.14 -0.27
CA GLU A 24 -10.05 -3.03 -0.08
C GLU A 24 -10.80 -1.69 -0.23
N ASP A 25 -10.75 -0.83 0.79
CA ASP A 25 -11.27 0.54 0.71
C ASP A 25 -10.35 1.39 -0.20
N GLU A 26 -10.92 2.28 -1.01
CA GLU A 26 -10.17 3.20 -1.88
C GLU A 26 -9.25 4.16 -1.08
N HIS A 27 -9.50 4.27 0.22
CA HIS A 27 -8.71 5.06 1.18
C HIS A 27 -7.75 4.24 2.06
N ASP A 28 -7.78 2.90 2.02
CA ASP A 28 -6.84 2.03 2.73
C ASP A 28 -5.53 1.89 1.94
N ILE A 29 -4.78 2.98 1.87
CA ILE A 29 -3.47 3.06 1.19
C ILE A 29 -2.34 2.54 2.12
N GLU A 30 -2.63 1.63 3.05
CA GLU A 30 -1.66 1.22 4.08
C GLU A 30 -0.99 -0.16 3.91
N GLU A 31 -1.22 -0.92 2.83
CA GLU A 31 -0.51 -2.22 2.69
C GLU A 31 0.69 -2.26 1.73
N ASP A 32 1.03 -1.19 1.03
CA ASP A 32 2.17 -1.26 0.11
C ASP A 32 2.88 0.09 -0.07
N SER A 33 3.57 0.54 1.00
CA SER A 33 4.58 1.59 0.86
C SER A 33 5.57 1.19 -0.24
N PHE A 34 5.56 1.95 -1.34
CA PHE A 34 6.45 1.73 -2.48
C PHE A 34 7.95 1.76 -2.09
N ILE A 35 8.26 2.38 -0.95
CA ILE A 35 9.59 2.49 -0.36
C ILE A 35 9.57 2.04 1.12
N LEU A 36 10.19 0.90 1.41
CA LEU A 36 10.34 0.34 2.75
C LEU A 36 11.78 0.58 3.26
N LYS A 37 11.93 1.29 4.38
CA LYS A 37 13.24 1.56 5.00
C LYS A 37 13.58 0.49 6.04
N HIS A 38 14.70 -0.21 5.86
CA HIS A 38 15.23 -1.19 6.83
C HIS A 38 16.30 -0.59 7.75
N SER A 39 17.12 0.34 7.24
CA SER A 39 18.13 1.07 8.01
C SER A 39 18.45 2.41 7.36
N GLU A 40 19.40 3.19 7.90
CA GLU A 40 19.79 4.47 7.30
C GLU A 40 20.24 4.34 5.83
N VAL A 41 20.82 3.20 5.46
CA VAL A 41 21.42 2.96 4.14
C VAL A 41 20.82 1.76 3.40
N ASN A 42 19.74 1.15 3.92
CA ASN A 42 19.12 -0.03 3.30
C ASN A 42 17.61 0.15 3.17
N TYR A 43 17.13 -0.02 1.94
CA TYR A 43 15.74 0.16 1.55
C TYR A 43 15.32 -0.98 0.62
N THR A 44 14.05 -1.38 0.70
CA THR A 44 13.38 -2.22 -0.30
C THR A 44 12.36 -1.37 -1.02
N LEU A 45 12.37 -1.44 -2.35
CA LEU A 45 11.56 -0.61 -3.21
C LEU A 45 10.75 -1.50 -4.14
N LYS A 46 9.51 -1.13 -4.42
CA LYS A 46 8.79 -1.71 -5.56
C LYS A 46 9.43 -1.22 -6.85
N ALA A 47 9.58 -2.13 -7.82
CA ALA A 47 10.05 -1.78 -9.16
C ALA A 47 9.18 -0.72 -9.85
N LEU A 48 7.92 -0.57 -9.42
CA LEU A 48 6.95 0.38 -9.95
C LEU A 48 7.08 1.81 -9.41
N VAL A 49 8.01 2.06 -8.47
CA VAL A 49 8.33 3.43 -8.01
C VAL A 49 8.72 4.27 -9.23
N THR A 50 8.09 5.43 -9.42
CA THR A 50 8.45 6.34 -10.51
C THR A 50 9.84 6.95 -10.29
N ILE A 51 10.51 7.32 -11.37
CA ILE A 51 11.84 7.94 -11.25
C ILE A 51 11.75 9.29 -10.53
N ASP A 52 10.68 10.06 -10.76
CA ASP A 52 10.40 11.31 -10.02
C ASP A 52 10.23 11.08 -8.52
N ASP A 53 9.37 10.15 -8.11
CA ASP A 53 9.13 9.87 -6.68
C ASP A 53 10.41 9.39 -5.99
N PHE A 54 11.23 8.60 -6.68
CA PHE A 54 12.53 8.17 -6.19
C PHE A 54 13.48 9.35 -6.02
N ASN A 55 13.55 10.24 -7.02
CA ASN A 55 14.39 11.43 -6.98
C ASN A 55 14.00 12.37 -5.83
N ASP A 56 12.70 12.58 -5.63
CA ASP A 56 12.19 13.41 -4.54
C ASP A 56 12.50 12.78 -3.16
N TYR A 57 12.35 11.46 -3.03
CA TYR A 57 12.59 10.77 -1.76
C TYR A 57 14.08 10.73 -1.39
N PHE A 58 14.95 10.40 -2.34
CA PHE A 58 16.39 10.20 -2.09
C PHE A 58 17.25 11.43 -2.41
N GLY A 59 16.67 12.50 -2.98
CA GLY A 59 17.38 13.69 -3.39
C GLY A 59 18.31 13.46 -4.59
N THR A 60 17.91 12.56 -5.50
CA THR A 60 18.69 12.20 -6.70
C THR A 60 18.18 12.93 -7.95
N GLN A 61 18.86 12.73 -9.08
CA GLN A 61 18.53 13.35 -10.38
C GLN A 61 18.67 12.33 -11.51
N PHE A 62 18.06 11.16 -11.35
CA PHE A 62 17.97 10.18 -12.43
C PHE A 62 17.06 10.69 -13.55
N SER A 63 17.40 10.34 -14.80
CA SER A 63 16.60 10.71 -15.98
C SER A 63 15.40 9.78 -16.13
N ASP A 64 14.26 10.36 -16.46
CA ASP A 64 12.98 9.72 -16.76
C ASP A 64 12.68 9.69 -18.28
N GLU A 65 13.62 10.11 -19.13
CA GLU A 65 13.38 10.25 -20.59
C GLU A 65 13.14 8.91 -21.31
N GLU A 66 13.82 7.83 -20.89
CA GLU A 66 13.71 6.50 -21.52
C GLU A 66 12.84 5.52 -20.70
N PHE A 67 12.72 5.74 -19.40
CA PHE A 67 12.04 4.84 -18.46
C PHE A 67 11.25 5.65 -17.44
N ASP A 68 10.03 5.20 -17.13
CA ASP A 68 9.17 5.91 -16.17
C ASP A 68 9.39 5.45 -14.71
N THR A 69 9.96 4.26 -14.50
CA THR A 69 10.06 3.62 -13.17
C THR A 69 11.46 3.12 -12.88
N ILE A 70 11.79 3.00 -11.59
CA ILE A 70 13.08 2.50 -11.10
C ILE A 70 13.36 1.05 -11.52
N GLY A 71 12.32 0.24 -11.74
CA GLY A 71 12.48 -1.11 -12.28
C GLY A 71 12.80 -1.16 -13.77
N GLY A 72 12.53 -0.08 -14.51
CA GLY A 72 12.85 0.05 -15.93
C GLY A 72 14.23 0.64 -16.19
N LEU A 73 14.68 1.56 -15.33
CA LEU A 73 16.01 2.20 -15.35
C LEU A 73 17.15 1.18 -15.22
#